data_AF-A0A0U0ZKK3-F1
#
_entry.id   AF-A0A0U0ZKK3-F1
#
_cell.length_a   1.000
_cell.length_b   1.000
_cell.length_c   1.000
_cell.angle_alpha   90.00
_cell.angle_beta   90.00
_cell.angle_gamma   90.00
#
_symmetry.space_group_name_H-M   'P 1'
#
loop_
_entity.id
_entity.type
_entity.pdbx_description
1 polymer ?
#
loop_
_entity_poly.entity_id
_entity_poly.type
_entity_poly.pdbx_seq_one_letter_code
_entity_poly.pdbx_strand_id
1 'polypeptide(L)'
;MTLGDTQKQLEQVIADLRQVGEITVSTVWPIAKKVVGAVRRVISIATEPPPPEPDTVRDVAARWREMAPAMGEWHANDVQQAQNTIPDTVWGRTPGDPYGETTGDKARTSIANFKTRSTTIGPAATGVASSLDTFAGSMEKARARWHNAFASLKDDVDWNNIPKNPFDAIPYVRKLVGDVIHGVEELAGAYGDADKAVNTAKGELGKAMEGITLPDHTSVAAGAIGSVNNWSDVKNDPDGHKDGTGLRPGVQERADANLAAMSPEDRAKAQAMLDNAKDEARRNWIISALARGGDIGSLQRFSEKLAQMDDQQVRELDPVEYAKNHPGVLVQPDGTTCGSSSLVVAKMINDPMYAMKMLTGYDANGSAAPQPGQSLTTAEVTSRFADEAKKMHDSTNNAIVPGWGTTWPESLGTPPGGAADEMGKPGGPGVPGSAYQFEVANPLGPSGDYQAISAAVQSGQSVPLFVGSGVNGHIVLVTGIQGDSLEIYEPSSGQKMTIPRDDFVNNRISFGGETRYRPWGEVIPK
;
A
#
# COMPACT_ATOMS: atom_id res chain seq x y z
N MET A 1 9.84 3.24 26.00
CA MET A 1 9.84 1.76 25.95
C MET A 1 8.51 1.36 25.35
N THR A 2 8.49 0.52 24.31
CA THR A 2 7.23 0.07 23.69
C THR A 2 6.56 -1.02 24.54
N LEU A 3 5.27 -1.29 24.33
CA LEU A 3 4.56 -2.39 25.03
C LEU A 3 5.28 -3.73 24.78
N GLY A 4 5.68 -3.99 23.53
CA GLY A 4 6.49 -5.15 23.16
C GLY A 4 7.87 -5.20 23.84
N ASP A 5 8.54 -4.06 24.06
CA ASP A 5 9.81 -4.04 24.80
C ASP A 5 9.61 -4.41 26.27
N THR A 6 8.55 -3.90 26.89
CA THR A 6 8.18 -4.23 28.29
C THR A 6 7.86 -5.72 28.42
N GLN A 7 7.08 -6.28 27.50
CA GLN A 7 6.80 -7.71 27.44
C GLN A 7 8.10 -8.53 27.37
N LYS A 8 9.00 -8.23 26.43
CA LYS A 8 10.28 -8.95 26.26
C LYS A 8 11.15 -8.90 27.51
N GLN A 9 11.17 -7.78 28.22
CA GLN A 9 11.92 -7.68 29.47
C GLN A 9 11.34 -8.55 30.58
N LEU A 10 10.01 -8.66 30.67
CA LEU A 10 9.34 -9.57 31.60
C LEU A 10 9.59 -11.04 31.23
N GLU A 11 9.53 -11.38 29.95
CA GLU A 11 9.90 -12.72 29.43
C GLU A 11 11.35 -13.09 29.76
N GLN A 12 12.27 -12.14 29.70
CA GLN A 12 13.65 -12.36 30.13
C GLN A 12 13.74 -12.65 31.63
N VAL A 13 12.96 -11.97 32.47
CA VAL A 13 12.92 -12.27 33.92
C VAL A 13 12.37 -13.68 34.16
N ILE A 14 11.34 -14.11 33.42
CA ILE A 14 10.80 -15.47 33.48
C ILE A 14 11.88 -16.49 33.11
N ALA A 15 12.62 -16.25 32.02
CA ALA A 15 13.71 -17.12 31.60
C ALA A 15 14.80 -17.24 32.68
N ASP A 16 15.20 -16.12 33.30
CA ASP A 16 16.19 -16.08 34.37
C ASP A 16 15.73 -16.85 35.62
N LEU A 17 14.42 -16.80 35.94
CA LEU A 17 13.81 -17.52 37.07
C LEU A 17 13.65 -19.02 36.80
N ARG A 18 13.34 -19.42 35.57
CA ARG A 18 13.25 -20.85 35.18
C ARG A 18 14.61 -21.56 35.19
N GLN A 19 15.70 -20.82 35.03
CA GLN A 19 17.07 -21.34 35.16
C GLN A 19 17.54 -21.55 36.60
N VAL A 20 16.68 -21.33 37.59
CA VAL A 20 17.00 -21.63 38.99
C VAL A 20 17.17 -23.16 39.14
N GLY A 21 18.38 -23.58 39.53
CA GLY A 21 18.72 -24.98 39.77
C GLY A 21 18.03 -25.56 41.01
N GLU A 22 18.38 -26.80 41.36
CA GLU A 22 17.75 -27.51 42.47
C GLU A 22 17.86 -26.75 43.81
N ILE A 23 16.73 -26.60 44.50
CA ILE A 23 16.65 -25.92 45.79
C ILE A 23 17.03 -26.92 46.89
N THR A 24 18.23 -26.75 47.43
CA THR A 24 18.84 -27.55 48.49
C THR A 24 19.17 -26.67 49.70
N VAL A 25 19.66 -27.27 50.80
CA VAL A 25 20.04 -26.55 52.02
C VAL A 25 21.09 -25.45 51.75
N SER A 26 22.01 -25.66 50.81
CA SER A 26 23.05 -24.68 50.47
C SER A 26 22.60 -23.63 49.45
N THR A 27 21.58 -23.93 48.63
CA THR A 27 21.12 -23.05 47.54
C THR A 27 19.85 -22.26 47.87
N VAL A 28 19.09 -22.63 48.91
CA VAL A 28 17.81 -22.00 49.27
C VAL A 28 17.91 -20.48 49.49
N TRP A 29 18.94 -20.00 50.18
CA TRP A 29 19.13 -18.57 50.47
C TRP A 29 19.65 -17.76 49.26
N PRO A 30 20.65 -18.23 48.49
CA PRO A 30 21.00 -17.62 47.20
C PRO A 30 19.81 -17.50 46.25
N ILE A 31 18.98 -18.55 46.16
CA ILE A 31 17.80 -18.57 45.29
C ILE A 31 16.76 -17.55 45.79
N ALA A 32 16.44 -17.54 47.08
CA ALA A 32 15.52 -16.55 47.65
C ALA A 32 15.95 -15.10 47.33
N LYS A 33 17.26 -14.78 47.44
CA LYS A 33 17.79 -13.46 47.06
C LYS A 33 17.61 -13.16 45.57
N LYS A 34 17.82 -14.15 44.69
CA LYS A 34 17.62 -14.01 43.24
C LYS A 34 16.16 -13.68 42.92
N VAL A 35 15.21 -14.36 43.58
CA VAL A 35 13.78 -14.12 43.41
C VAL A 35 13.38 -12.72 43.89
N VAL A 36 13.87 -12.27 45.06
CA VAL A 36 13.66 -10.88 45.53
C VAL A 36 14.17 -9.86 44.52
N GLY A 37 15.36 -10.09 43.97
CA GLY A 37 15.94 -9.24 42.93
C GLY A 37 15.10 -9.20 41.65
N ALA A 38 14.59 -10.35 41.21
CA ALA A 38 13.70 -10.47 40.06
C ALA A 38 12.39 -9.70 40.27
N VAL A 39 11.77 -9.81 41.45
CA VAL A 39 10.53 -9.07 41.76
C VAL A 39 10.77 -7.57 41.80
N ARG A 40 11.87 -7.10 42.39
CA ARG A 40 12.22 -5.66 42.33
C ARG A 40 12.40 -5.17 40.90
N ARG A 41 13.03 -5.98 40.05
CA ARG A 41 13.19 -5.68 38.62
C ARG A 41 11.83 -5.65 37.91
N VAL A 42 10.95 -6.61 38.15
CA VAL A 42 9.58 -6.65 37.58
C VAL A 42 8.78 -5.42 38.01
N ILE A 43 8.79 -5.08 39.30
CA ILE A 43 8.10 -3.89 39.81
C ILE A 43 8.64 -2.63 39.12
N SER A 44 9.95 -2.53 38.88
CA SER A 44 10.51 -1.39 38.14
C SER A 44 10.13 -1.33 36.66
N ILE A 45 9.98 -2.49 36.00
CA ILE A 45 9.65 -2.60 34.57
C ILE A 45 8.16 -2.32 34.33
N ALA A 46 7.31 -2.90 35.17
CA ALA A 46 5.86 -2.90 35.04
C ALA A 46 5.19 -2.06 36.14
N THR A 47 5.77 -0.89 36.46
CA THR A 47 5.27 -0.02 37.56
C THR A 47 3.85 0.49 37.28
N GLU A 48 3.52 0.70 36.00
CA GLU A 48 2.25 1.28 35.57
C GLU A 48 1.50 0.31 34.64
N PRO A 49 0.17 0.26 34.69
CA PRO A 49 -0.64 -0.54 33.78
C PRO A 49 -0.41 -0.15 32.32
N PRO A 50 -0.55 -1.08 31.36
CA PRO A 50 -0.24 -0.82 29.95
C PRO A 50 -1.04 0.37 29.39
N PRO A 51 -0.39 1.36 28.76
CA PRO A 51 -1.07 2.46 28.08
C PRO A 51 -1.63 2.03 26.71
N PRO A 52 -2.59 2.76 26.11
CA PRO A 52 -3.28 3.94 26.66
C PRO A 52 -4.37 3.57 27.69
N GLU A 53 -4.88 4.59 28.40
CA GLU A 53 -6.03 4.42 29.30
C GLU A 53 -7.34 4.23 28.48
N PRO A 54 -8.19 3.23 28.81
CA PRO A 54 -9.43 2.96 28.10
C PRO A 54 -10.39 4.15 28.03
N ASP A 55 -10.52 4.93 29.11
CA ASP A 55 -11.47 6.06 29.14
C ASP A 55 -11.01 7.20 28.24
N THR A 56 -9.71 7.52 28.24
CA THR A 56 -9.11 8.40 27.23
C THR A 56 -9.43 7.94 25.79
N VAL A 57 -9.37 6.64 25.50
CA VAL A 57 -9.71 6.10 24.16
C VAL A 57 -11.19 6.29 23.85
N ARG A 58 -12.09 6.06 24.82
CA ARG A 58 -13.54 6.28 24.68
C ARG A 58 -13.89 7.74 24.44
N ASP A 59 -13.20 8.66 25.10
CA ASP A 59 -13.38 10.10 24.88
C ASP A 59 -13.04 10.49 23.44
N VAL A 60 -11.99 9.91 22.87
CA VAL A 60 -11.65 10.10 21.45
C VAL A 60 -12.72 9.47 20.55
N ALA A 61 -13.19 8.26 20.87
CA ALA A 61 -14.28 7.61 20.13
C ALA A 61 -15.56 8.45 20.13
N ALA A 62 -15.90 9.06 21.26
CA ALA A 62 -17.05 9.94 21.41
C ALA A 62 -16.96 11.18 20.50
N ARG A 63 -15.77 11.81 20.41
CA ARG A 63 -15.54 12.95 19.50
C ARG A 63 -15.75 12.56 18.04
N TRP A 64 -15.23 11.40 17.61
CA TRP A 64 -15.46 10.91 16.24
C TRP A 64 -16.93 10.66 15.94
N ARG A 65 -17.66 10.07 16.90
CA ARG A 65 -19.10 9.83 16.80
C ARG A 65 -19.90 11.13 16.71
N GLU A 66 -19.52 12.16 17.46
CA GLU A 66 -20.16 13.47 17.43
C GLU A 66 -19.93 14.18 16.09
N MET A 67 -18.74 14.05 15.49
CA MET A 67 -18.42 14.66 14.20
C MET A 67 -19.07 13.93 13.00
N ALA A 68 -19.33 12.63 13.12
CA ALA A 68 -19.78 11.80 12.00
C ALA A 68 -21.03 12.32 11.26
N PRO A 69 -22.12 12.79 11.92
CA PRO A 69 -23.28 13.36 11.24
C PRO A 69 -22.95 14.65 10.46
N ALA A 70 -22.13 15.52 11.06
CA ALA A 70 -21.72 16.80 10.46
C ALA A 70 -20.86 16.57 9.21
N MET A 71 -19.95 15.59 9.27
CA MET A 71 -19.06 15.24 8.16
C MET A 71 -19.75 14.39 7.07
N GLY A 72 -20.92 13.81 7.35
CA GLY A 72 -21.68 13.00 6.40
C GLY A 72 -22.91 13.72 5.84
N GLU A 73 -24.06 13.45 6.42
CA GLU A 73 -25.37 13.82 5.86
C GLU A 73 -25.58 15.34 5.79
N TRP A 74 -25.15 16.09 6.81
CA TRP A 74 -25.33 17.55 6.84
C TRP A 74 -24.56 18.22 5.71
N HIS A 75 -23.28 17.88 5.56
CA HIS A 75 -22.45 18.38 4.49
C HIS A 75 -22.99 18.00 3.10
N ALA A 76 -23.45 16.76 2.92
CA ALA A 76 -24.04 16.32 1.65
C ALA A 76 -25.30 17.11 1.27
N ASN A 77 -26.11 17.51 2.25
CA ASN A 77 -27.29 18.34 2.04
C ASN A 77 -26.93 19.77 1.64
N ASP A 78 -25.92 20.37 2.28
CA ASP A 78 -25.43 21.71 1.91
C ASP A 78 -24.87 21.73 0.47
N VAL A 79 -24.08 20.71 0.10
CA VAL A 79 -23.55 20.55 -1.26
C VAL A 79 -24.67 20.36 -2.28
N GLN A 80 -25.70 19.57 -1.94
CA GLN A 80 -26.88 19.42 -2.81
C GLN A 80 -27.61 20.76 -3.00
N GLN A 81 -27.72 21.57 -1.94
CA GLN A 81 -28.35 22.88 -2.04
C GLN A 81 -27.56 23.80 -2.96
N ALA A 82 -26.23 23.81 -2.86
CA ALA A 82 -25.37 24.55 -3.78
C ALA A 82 -25.54 24.08 -5.23
N GLN A 83 -25.65 22.76 -5.47
CA GLN A 83 -25.95 22.22 -6.80
C GLN A 83 -27.26 22.78 -7.37
N ASN A 84 -28.31 22.80 -6.54
CA ASN A 84 -29.65 23.25 -6.92
C ASN A 84 -29.70 24.74 -7.26
N THR A 85 -28.76 25.55 -6.75
CA THR A 85 -28.63 26.98 -7.09
C THR A 85 -28.00 27.26 -8.45
N ILE A 86 -27.60 26.22 -9.21
CA ILE A 86 -27.12 26.33 -10.59
C ILE A 86 -28.24 25.84 -11.54
N PRO A 87 -29.31 26.63 -11.76
CA PRO A 87 -30.47 26.16 -12.49
C PRO A 87 -30.17 25.97 -13.99
N ASP A 88 -30.73 24.91 -14.56
CA ASP A 88 -30.66 24.60 -16.00
C ASP A 88 -31.22 25.73 -16.86
N THR A 89 -32.15 26.51 -16.34
CA THR A 89 -32.75 27.65 -17.05
C THR A 89 -31.78 28.79 -17.30
N VAL A 90 -30.69 28.88 -16.53
CA VAL A 90 -29.66 29.94 -16.64
C VAL A 90 -28.35 29.37 -17.20
N TRP A 91 -27.99 28.15 -16.81
CA TRP A 91 -26.70 27.52 -17.11
C TRP A 91 -26.80 26.27 -18.00
N GLY A 92 -28.00 25.90 -18.45
CA GLY A 92 -28.25 24.81 -19.39
C GLY A 92 -28.25 25.27 -20.85
N ARG A 93 -28.57 24.36 -21.76
CA ARG A 93 -28.57 24.65 -23.21
C ARG A 93 -29.68 25.63 -23.60
N THR A 94 -29.39 26.39 -24.65
CA THR A 94 -30.46 26.96 -25.49
C THR A 94 -30.93 25.85 -26.46
N PRO A 95 -32.23 25.65 -26.69
CA PRO A 95 -32.72 24.68 -27.68
C PRO A 95 -32.05 24.91 -29.05
N GLY A 96 -31.35 23.89 -29.57
CA GLY A 96 -30.65 23.92 -30.87
C GLY A 96 -29.11 23.96 -30.82
N ASP A 97 -28.49 23.92 -29.64
CA ASP A 97 -27.02 23.91 -29.51
C ASP A 97 -26.39 22.56 -29.92
N PRO A 98 -25.47 22.52 -30.90
CA PRO A 98 -24.88 21.28 -31.42
C PRO A 98 -23.73 20.70 -30.58
N TYR A 99 -23.27 21.40 -29.54
CA TYR A 99 -22.20 20.90 -28.65
C TYR A 99 -22.75 20.08 -27.47
N GLY A 100 -21.92 19.18 -26.90
CA GLY A 100 -22.26 18.19 -25.87
C GLY A 100 -22.72 18.75 -24.50
N GLU A 101 -22.05 18.37 -23.40
CA GLU A 101 -22.32 18.91 -22.06
C GLU A 101 -22.01 20.42 -21.97
N THR A 102 -22.91 21.21 -21.36
CA THR A 102 -22.64 22.65 -21.10
C THR A 102 -21.69 22.84 -19.90
N THR A 103 -21.15 24.05 -19.73
CA THR A 103 -20.40 24.42 -18.52
C THR A 103 -21.23 24.21 -17.24
N GLY A 104 -22.54 24.47 -17.29
CA GLY A 104 -23.46 24.20 -16.18
C GLY A 104 -23.63 22.70 -15.90
N ASP A 105 -23.71 21.88 -16.95
CA ASP A 105 -23.78 20.41 -16.82
C ASP A 105 -22.53 19.88 -16.13
N LYS A 106 -21.34 20.29 -16.58
CA LYS A 106 -20.06 19.89 -15.98
C LYS A 106 -19.94 20.32 -14.52
N ALA A 107 -20.37 21.53 -14.19
CA ALA A 107 -20.37 22.03 -12.81
C ALA A 107 -21.32 21.21 -11.91
N ARG A 108 -22.54 20.92 -12.37
CA ARG A 108 -23.49 20.07 -11.64
C ARG A 108 -22.97 18.66 -11.46
N THR A 109 -22.40 18.04 -12.50
CA THR A 109 -21.77 16.71 -12.41
C THR A 109 -20.65 16.70 -11.39
N SER A 110 -19.79 17.73 -11.38
CA SER A 110 -18.68 17.83 -10.42
C SER A 110 -19.17 17.98 -8.98
N ILE A 111 -20.20 18.79 -8.75
CA ILE A 111 -20.82 18.94 -7.41
C ILE A 111 -21.51 17.64 -6.97
N ALA A 112 -22.16 16.91 -7.90
CA ALA A 112 -22.72 15.59 -7.60
C ALA A 112 -21.65 14.57 -7.21
N ASN A 113 -20.52 14.57 -7.91
CA ASN A 113 -19.36 13.73 -7.57
C ASN A 113 -18.82 14.10 -6.19
N PHE A 114 -18.62 15.39 -5.92
CA PHE A 114 -18.17 15.86 -4.61
C PHE A 114 -19.12 15.43 -3.48
N LYS A 115 -20.43 15.61 -3.67
CA LYS A 115 -21.47 15.18 -2.73
C LYS A 115 -21.40 13.68 -2.46
N THR A 116 -21.35 12.89 -3.53
CA THR A 116 -21.32 11.41 -3.42
C THR A 116 -20.12 10.98 -2.60
N ARG A 117 -18.95 11.56 -2.85
CA ARG A 117 -17.71 11.24 -2.13
C ARG A 117 -17.72 11.70 -0.67
N SER A 118 -18.19 12.92 -0.40
CA SER A 118 -18.24 13.44 0.95
C SER A 118 -19.20 12.67 1.85
N THR A 119 -20.22 12.01 1.29
CA THR A 119 -21.10 11.13 2.07
C THR A 119 -20.39 9.93 2.68
N THR A 120 -19.19 9.55 2.20
CA THR A 120 -18.44 8.40 2.77
C THR A 120 -17.67 8.76 4.04
N ILE A 121 -17.49 10.06 4.35
CA ILE A 121 -16.79 10.51 5.55
C ILE A 121 -17.57 10.15 6.83
N GLY A 122 -18.90 10.30 6.82
CA GLY A 122 -19.75 9.96 7.98
C GLY A 122 -19.65 8.49 8.39
N PRO A 123 -19.85 7.52 7.46
CA PRO A 123 -19.62 6.10 7.71
C PRO A 123 -18.19 5.79 8.16
N ALA A 124 -17.17 6.38 7.53
CA ALA A 124 -15.76 6.21 7.92
C ALA A 124 -15.50 6.67 9.37
N ALA A 125 -15.98 7.87 9.74
CA ALA A 125 -15.90 8.40 11.11
C ALA A 125 -16.62 7.51 12.13
N THR A 126 -17.76 6.93 11.75
CA THR A 126 -18.49 5.94 12.57
C THR A 126 -17.68 4.64 12.75
N GLY A 127 -17.02 4.19 11.68
CA GLY A 127 -16.08 3.05 11.71
C GLY A 127 -14.92 3.30 12.67
N VAL A 128 -14.28 4.48 12.58
CA VAL A 128 -13.21 4.90 13.49
C VAL A 128 -13.67 4.87 14.94
N ALA A 129 -14.83 5.47 15.25
CA ALA A 129 -15.38 5.45 16.61
C ALA A 129 -15.61 4.02 17.14
N SER A 130 -16.16 3.13 16.30
CA SER A 130 -16.43 1.73 16.67
C SER A 130 -15.14 0.92 16.90
N SER A 131 -14.11 1.16 16.07
CA SER A 131 -12.79 0.55 16.24
C SER A 131 -12.12 1.01 17.53
N LEU A 132 -12.23 2.30 17.88
CA LEU A 132 -11.71 2.84 19.14
C LEU A 132 -12.43 2.27 20.36
N ASP A 133 -13.75 2.07 20.33
CA ASP A 133 -14.47 1.42 21.43
C ASP A 133 -14.02 -0.03 21.65
N THR A 134 -13.83 -0.77 20.56
CA THR A 134 -13.33 -2.15 20.59
C THR A 134 -11.90 -2.19 21.17
N PHE A 135 -11.07 -1.23 20.78
CA PHE A 135 -9.72 -1.06 21.31
C PHE A 135 -9.74 -0.74 22.81
N ALA A 136 -10.58 0.21 23.25
CA ALA A 136 -10.75 0.55 24.66
C ALA A 136 -11.16 -0.67 25.51
N GLY A 137 -12.13 -1.46 25.02
CA GLY A 137 -12.55 -2.69 25.71
C GLY A 137 -11.45 -3.76 25.78
N SER A 138 -10.55 -3.81 24.80
CA SER A 138 -9.39 -4.71 24.82
C SER A 138 -8.33 -4.23 25.81
N MET A 139 -8.07 -2.92 25.85
CA MET A 139 -7.17 -2.31 26.84
C MET A 139 -7.67 -2.47 28.27
N GLU A 140 -8.99 -2.38 28.50
CA GLU A 140 -9.58 -2.63 29.81
C GLU A 140 -9.30 -4.05 30.32
N LYS A 141 -9.44 -5.06 29.46
CA LYS A 141 -9.10 -6.45 29.78
C LYS A 141 -7.62 -6.62 30.09
N ALA A 142 -6.74 -6.04 29.27
CA ALA A 142 -5.29 -6.09 29.48
C ALA A 142 -4.90 -5.43 30.82
N ARG A 143 -5.48 -4.27 31.15
CA ARG A 143 -5.23 -3.58 32.42
C ARG A 143 -5.82 -4.32 33.62
N ALA A 144 -6.98 -4.96 33.49
CA ALA A 144 -7.54 -5.82 34.53
C ALA A 144 -6.62 -7.01 34.83
N ARG A 145 -6.08 -7.66 33.78
CA ARG A 145 -5.06 -8.72 33.93
C ARG A 145 -3.81 -8.21 34.64
N TRP A 146 -3.32 -7.03 34.26
CA TRP A 146 -2.20 -6.37 34.94
C TRP A 146 -2.50 -6.11 36.42
N HIS A 147 -3.66 -5.55 36.76
CA HIS A 147 -4.03 -5.24 38.15
C HIS A 147 -4.08 -6.49 39.02
N ASN A 148 -4.67 -7.58 38.51
CA ASN A 148 -4.73 -8.86 39.22
C ASN A 148 -3.33 -9.45 39.44
N ALA A 149 -2.49 -9.47 38.39
CA ALA A 149 -1.13 -10.00 38.46
C ALA A 149 -0.23 -9.17 39.39
N PHE A 150 -0.32 -7.85 39.30
CA PHE A 150 0.46 -6.94 40.12
C PHE A 150 0.06 -7.00 41.60
N ALA A 151 -1.24 -7.12 41.90
CA ALA A 151 -1.74 -7.33 43.26
C ALA A 151 -1.21 -8.65 43.86
N SER A 152 -1.27 -9.76 43.11
CA SER A 152 -0.73 -11.04 43.59
C SER A 152 0.77 -11.00 43.86
N LEU A 153 1.56 -10.29 43.04
CA LEU A 153 3.00 -10.13 43.30
C LEU A 153 3.31 -9.26 44.53
N LYS A 154 2.42 -8.34 44.88
CA LYS A 154 2.59 -7.38 45.98
C LYS A 154 2.10 -7.94 47.32
N ASP A 155 0.93 -8.58 47.32
CA ASP A 155 0.19 -8.91 48.55
C ASP A 155 0.28 -10.39 48.92
N ASP A 156 0.40 -11.32 47.95
CA ASP A 156 0.45 -12.76 48.24
C ASP A 156 1.85 -13.25 48.64
N VAL A 157 2.86 -12.39 48.52
CA VAL A 157 4.24 -12.73 48.85
C VAL A 157 4.68 -12.11 50.18
N ASP A 158 4.62 -12.92 51.24
CA ASP A 158 5.15 -12.53 52.56
C ASP A 158 6.68 -12.72 52.61
N TRP A 159 7.40 -11.70 52.15
CA TRP A 159 8.87 -11.67 52.12
C TRP A 159 9.52 -11.70 53.51
N ASN A 160 8.78 -11.34 54.55
CA ASN A 160 9.31 -11.22 55.91
C ASN A 160 9.19 -12.51 56.72
N ASN A 161 8.49 -13.51 56.18
CA ASN A 161 8.10 -14.72 56.90
C ASN A 161 8.71 -16.01 56.32
N ILE A 162 9.80 -15.88 55.55
CA ILE A 162 10.57 -17.03 55.08
C ILE A 162 11.14 -17.76 56.32
N PRO A 163 10.84 -19.05 56.53
CA PRO A 163 11.32 -19.80 57.69
C PRO A 163 12.84 -19.76 57.82
N LYS A 164 13.37 -19.48 59.02
CA LYS A 164 14.83 -19.40 59.25
C LYS A 164 15.55 -20.75 59.15
N ASN A 165 14.80 -21.85 59.34
CA ASN A 165 15.32 -23.20 59.17
C ASN A 165 15.36 -23.57 57.67
N PRO A 166 16.52 -23.96 57.12
CA PRO A 166 16.65 -24.33 55.71
C PRO A 166 15.68 -25.42 55.24
N PHE A 167 15.37 -26.41 56.07
CA PHE A 167 14.46 -27.51 55.69
C PHE A 167 13.03 -27.04 55.50
N ASP A 168 12.57 -26.12 56.35
CA ASP A 168 11.24 -25.51 56.27
C ASP A 168 11.18 -24.43 55.18
N ALA A 169 12.31 -23.80 54.86
CA ALA A 169 12.43 -22.76 53.83
C ALA A 169 12.38 -23.32 52.40
N ILE A 170 12.90 -24.53 52.14
CA ILE A 170 12.93 -25.14 50.80
C ILE A 170 11.53 -25.21 50.14
N PRO A 171 10.49 -25.80 50.76
CA PRO A 171 9.16 -25.86 50.16
C PRO A 171 8.53 -24.46 50.00
N TYR A 172 8.80 -23.54 50.94
CA TYR A 172 8.34 -22.16 50.86
C TYR A 172 8.95 -21.43 49.66
N VAL A 173 10.28 -21.47 49.52
CA VAL A 173 11.00 -20.82 48.42
C VAL A 173 10.63 -21.45 47.08
N ARG A 174 10.38 -22.76 47.03
CA ARG A 174 9.89 -23.43 45.81
C ARG A 174 8.53 -22.91 45.38
N LYS A 175 7.58 -22.81 46.31
CA LYS A 175 6.25 -22.25 46.06
C LYS A 175 6.37 -20.79 45.59
N LEU A 176 7.16 -20.00 46.31
CA LEU A 176 7.43 -18.60 46.01
C LEU A 176 7.98 -18.39 44.59
N VAL A 177 8.94 -19.21 44.15
CA VAL A 177 9.45 -19.17 42.77
C VAL A 177 8.32 -19.42 41.77
N GLY A 178 7.46 -20.40 42.02
CA GLY A 178 6.32 -20.71 41.16
C GLY A 178 5.30 -19.55 41.09
N ASP A 179 4.91 -19.01 42.24
CA ASP A 179 3.95 -17.90 42.35
C ASP A 179 4.49 -16.64 41.64
N VAL A 180 5.78 -16.33 41.81
CA VAL A 180 6.44 -15.20 41.11
C VAL A 180 6.51 -15.44 39.61
N ILE A 181 6.92 -16.63 39.15
CA ILE A 181 6.94 -16.94 37.71
C ILE A 181 5.55 -16.74 37.11
N HIS A 182 4.52 -17.28 37.75
CA HIS A 182 3.14 -17.14 37.28
C HIS A 182 2.67 -15.68 37.25
N GLY A 183 2.94 -14.91 38.30
CA GLY A 183 2.60 -13.48 38.33
C GLY A 183 3.31 -12.66 37.24
N VAL A 184 4.59 -12.97 36.96
CA VAL A 184 5.34 -12.30 35.88
C VAL A 184 4.84 -12.75 34.50
N GLU A 185 4.44 -14.01 34.33
CA GLU A 185 3.80 -14.52 33.10
C GLU A 185 2.49 -13.78 32.81
N GLU A 186 1.66 -13.57 33.83
CA GLU A 186 0.41 -12.82 33.70
C GLU A 186 0.64 -11.33 33.39
N LEU A 187 1.67 -10.70 33.98
CA LEU A 187 2.08 -9.35 33.62
C LEU A 187 2.56 -9.28 32.17
N ALA A 188 3.44 -10.20 31.75
CA ALA A 188 3.93 -10.25 30.37
C ALA A 188 2.76 -10.44 29.39
N GLY A 189 1.81 -11.32 29.72
CA GLY A 189 0.59 -11.53 28.98
C GLY A 189 -0.27 -10.26 28.87
N ALA A 190 -0.40 -9.48 29.94
CA ALA A 190 -1.14 -8.22 29.92
C ALA A 190 -0.53 -7.19 28.95
N TYR A 191 0.80 -7.05 28.92
CA TYR A 191 1.46 -6.16 27.93
C TYR A 191 1.38 -6.71 26.51
N GLY A 192 1.45 -8.04 26.32
CA GLY A 192 1.27 -8.66 25.01
C GLY A 192 -0.16 -8.51 24.45
N ASP A 193 -1.17 -8.66 25.31
CA ASP A 193 -2.58 -8.43 24.95
C ASP A 193 -2.80 -6.96 24.55
N ALA A 194 -2.18 -6.02 25.28
CA ALA A 194 -2.23 -4.59 24.95
C ALA A 194 -1.53 -4.27 23.61
N ASP A 195 -0.34 -4.82 23.36
CA ASP A 195 0.39 -4.61 22.10
C ASP A 195 -0.41 -5.15 20.91
N LYS A 196 -0.99 -6.35 21.04
CA LYS A 196 -1.89 -6.92 20.04
C LYS A 196 -3.13 -6.05 19.80
N ALA A 197 -3.72 -5.50 20.86
CA ALA A 197 -4.86 -4.59 20.76
C ALA A 197 -4.50 -3.31 19.99
N VAL A 198 -3.34 -2.71 20.26
CA VAL A 198 -2.84 -1.53 19.52
C VAL A 198 -2.66 -1.84 18.04
N ASN A 199 -2.01 -2.96 17.70
CA ASN A 199 -1.74 -3.31 16.31
C ASN A 199 -3.04 -3.64 15.55
N THR A 200 -3.99 -4.31 16.19
CA THR A 200 -5.32 -4.56 15.63
C THR A 200 -6.06 -3.24 15.38
N ALA A 201 -6.06 -2.34 16.36
CA ALA A 201 -6.70 -1.03 16.26
C ALA A 201 -6.11 -0.19 15.11
N LYS A 202 -4.78 -0.17 14.95
CA LYS A 202 -4.14 0.51 13.80
C LYS A 202 -4.67 0.01 12.46
N GLY A 203 -4.78 -1.29 12.28
CA GLY A 203 -5.31 -1.89 11.05
C GLY A 203 -6.77 -1.52 10.79
N GLU A 204 -7.63 -1.62 11.80
CA GLU A 204 -9.05 -1.28 11.67
C GLU A 204 -9.30 0.23 11.49
N LEU A 205 -8.45 1.08 12.09
CA LEU A 205 -8.47 2.53 11.86
C LEU A 205 -8.03 2.87 10.43
N GLY A 206 -7.00 2.19 9.91
CA GLY A 206 -6.58 2.31 8.52
C GLY A 206 -7.73 2.00 7.56
N LYS A 207 -8.38 0.84 7.71
CA LYS A 207 -9.54 0.44 6.90
C LYS A 207 -10.69 1.43 6.96
N ALA A 208 -10.99 1.97 8.15
CA ALA A 208 -12.05 2.95 8.30
C ALA A 208 -11.72 4.25 7.54
N MET A 209 -10.46 4.70 7.60
CA MET A 209 -9.97 5.87 6.87
C MET A 209 -9.90 5.66 5.36
N GLU A 210 -9.51 4.46 4.90
CA GLU A 210 -9.58 4.05 3.50
C GLU A 210 -11.01 4.11 2.93
N GLY A 211 -12.04 4.03 3.78
CA GLY A 211 -13.43 4.24 3.37
C GLY A 211 -13.75 5.68 2.92
N ILE A 212 -12.86 6.64 3.15
CA ILE A 212 -13.03 8.03 2.69
C ILE A 212 -12.64 8.12 1.22
N THR A 213 -13.59 8.55 0.39
CA THR A 213 -13.44 8.58 -1.08
C THR A 213 -13.21 9.99 -1.61
N LEU A 214 -12.57 10.84 -0.79
CA LEU A 214 -12.17 12.20 -1.14
C LEU A 214 -10.65 12.30 -1.24
N PRO A 215 -10.13 13.16 -2.13
CA PRO A 215 -8.72 13.47 -2.15
C PRO A 215 -8.30 14.11 -0.83
N ASP A 216 -7.13 13.73 -0.32
CA ASP A 216 -6.53 14.28 0.89
C ASP A 216 -5.91 15.68 0.68
N HIS A 217 -5.76 16.11 -0.58
CA HIS A 217 -5.35 17.45 -0.99
C HIS A 217 -5.96 17.83 -2.35
N THR A 218 -6.00 19.13 -2.67
CA THR A 218 -6.36 19.59 -4.03
C THR A 218 -5.10 19.74 -4.87
N SER A 219 -5.08 19.14 -6.05
CA SER A 219 -3.96 19.26 -6.98
C SER A 219 -3.99 20.59 -7.72
N VAL A 220 -2.82 21.24 -7.83
CA VAL A 220 -2.62 22.43 -8.66
C VAL A 220 -2.69 22.05 -10.15
N ALA A 221 -2.09 20.92 -10.53
CA ALA A 221 -2.11 20.42 -11.90
C ALA A 221 -3.52 20.03 -12.37
N ALA A 222 -4.30 19.36 -11.52
CA ALA A 222 -5.67 18.95 -11.84
C ALA A 222 -6.70 20.07 -11.60
N GLY A 223 -6.40 21.02 -10.71
CA GLY A 223 -7.36 21.95 -10.13
C GLY A 223 -8.31 21.25 -9.15
N ALA A 224 -9.04 22.03 -8.35
CA ALA A 224 -9.95 21.48 -7.33
C ALA A 224 -11.05 20.57 -7.91
N ILE A 225 -11.64 20.96 -9.05
CA ILE A 225 -12.67 20.18 -9.75
C ILE A 225 -12.08 18.88 -10.30
N GLY A 226 -10.92 18.95 -10.97
CA GLY A 226 -10.24 17.77 -11.50
C GLY A 226 -9.82 16.82 -10.39
N SER A 227 -9.36 17.33 -9.24
CA SER A 227 -9.00 16.51 -8.08
C SER A 227 -10.18 15.68 -7.59
N VAL A 228 -11.38 16.26 -7.54
CA VAL A 228 -12.60 15.56 -7.10
C VAL A 228 -13.17 14.61 -8.16
N ASN A 229 -13.17 15.04 -9.43
CA ASN A 229 -13.73 14.26 -10.53
C ASN A 229 -12.87 13.05 -10.88
N ASN A 230 -11.54 13.23 -10.81
CA ASN A 230 -10.57 12.20 -11.15
C ASN A 230 -10.21 11.28 -9.98
N TRP A 231 -10.56 11.65 -8.75
CA TRP A 231 -10.53 10.68 -7.65
C TRP A 231 -11.44 9.51 -8.00
N SER A 232 -11.12 8.29 -7.64
CA SER A 232 -12.03 7.16 -7.80
C SER A 232 -12.54 6.70 -6.44
N ASP A 233 -13.75 6.16 -6.43
CA ASP A 233 -14.39 5.71 -5.20
C ASP A 233 -13.87 4.32 -4.81
N VAL A 234 -13.30 4.20 -3.61
CA VAL A 234 -12.67 2.99 -3.04
C VAL A 234 -13.57 1.74 -3.11
N LYS A 235 -14.88 1.91 -3.25
CA LYS A 235 -15.82 0.78 -3.40
C LYS A 235 -15.79 0.14 -4.80
N ASN A 236 -15.59 0.92 -5.86
CA ASN A 236 -15.52 0.44 -7.24
C ASN A 236 -14.09 0.42 -7.79
N ASP A 237 -13.16 1.06 -7.07
CA ASP A 237 -11.75 1.23 -7.41
C ASP A 237 -10.93 1.36 -6.10
N PRO A 238 -10.75 0.24 -5.36
CA PRO A 238 -10.21 0.20 -3.99
C PRO A 238 -8.78 0.70 -3.82
N ASP A 239 -8.08 0.89 -4.91
CA ASP A 239 -6.72 1.36 -4.98
C ASP A 239 -6.61 2.72 -5.67
N GLY A 240 -7.69 3.35 -6.12
CA GLY A 240 -7.60 4.68 -6.74
C GLY A 240 -7.18 4.65 -8.22
N HIS A 241 -7.14 3.47 -8.86
CA HIS A 241 -6.71 3.24 -10.24
C HIS A 241 -7.90 3.04 -11.20
N LYS A 242 -8.22 4.08 -11.98
CA LYS A 242 -9.04 3.88 -13.19
C LYS A 242 -8.13 3.55 -14.36
N ASP A 243 -8.15 2.29 -14.78
CA ASP A 243 -7.55 1.86 -16.04
C ASP A 243 -7.91 2.82 -17.19
N GLY A 244 -6.92 3.15 -18.01
CA GLY A 244 -7.11 3.99 -19.19
C GLY A 244 -7.25 5.49 -18.90
N THR A 245 -7.08 5.93 -17.64
CA THR A 245 -7.15 7.36 -17.28
C THR A 245 -5.78 8.01 -17.08
N GLY A 246 -4.72 7.22 -16.92
CA GLY A 246 -3.37 7.71 -16.62
C GLY A 246 -3.19 8.25 -15.18
N LEU A 247 -4.24 8.29 -14.38
CA LEU A 247 -4.18 8.72 -12.98
C LEU A 247 -4.22 7.50 -12.06
N ARG A 248 -3.12 7.34 -11.33
CA ARG A 248 -2.91 6.35 -10.27
C ARG A 248 -2.62 7.11 -8.97
N PRO A 249 -2.77 6.51 -7.79
CA PRO A 249 -2.40 7.15 -6.54
C PRO A 249 -0.99 7.75 -6.58
N GLY A 250 -0.82 8.90 -5.95
CA GLY A 250 0.46 9.61 -5.93
C GLY A 250 0.81 10.36 -7.22
N VAL A 251 0.09 10.17 -8.34
CA VAL A 251 0.40 10.83 -9.62
C VAL A 251 0.21 12.34 -9.52
N GLN A 252 -0.88 12.80 -8.90
CA GLN A 252 -1.19 14.23 -8.82
C GLN A 252 -0.19 14.98 -7.92
N GLU A 253 0.18 14.37 -6.79
CA GLU A 253 1.17 14.85 -5.83
C GLU A 253 2.54 15.04 -6.50
N ARG A 254 2.97 14.04 -7.28
CA ARG A 254 4.23 14.10 -8.01
C ARG A 254 4.18 15.15 -9.13
N ALA A 255 3.05 15.28 -9.82
CA ALA A 255 2.87 16.31 -10.84
C ALA A 255 2.99 17.72 -10.23
N ASP A 256 2.34 17.94 -9.10
CA ASP A 256 2.40 19.21 -8.35
C ASP A 256 3.82 19.51 -7.85
N ALA A 257 4.51 18.52 -7.30
CA ALA A 257 5.91 18.66 -6.88
C ALA A 257 6.82 19.03 -8.06
N ASN A 258 6.63 18.39 -9.22
CA ASN A 258 7.39 18.71 -10.42
C ASN A 258 7.06 20.12 -10.96
N LEU A 259 5.79 20.53 -10.97
CA LEU A 259 5.42 21.92 -11.30
C LEU A 259 6.06 22.92 -10.37
N ALA A 260 6.06 22.65 -9.06
CA ALA A 260 6.67 23.52 -8.05
C ALA A 260 8.19 23.63 -8.23
N ALA A 261 8.85 22.58 -8.73
CA ALA A 261 10.28 22.57 -9.02
C ALA A 261 10.66 23.27 -10.35
N MET A 262 9.71 23.43 -11.29
CA MET A 262 9.96 24.09 -12.58
C MET A 262 10.29 25.58 -12.45
N SER A 263 11.02 26.10 -13.44
CA SER A 263 11.20 27.54 -13.65
C SER A 263 9.83 28.22 -13.87
N PRO A 264 9.68 29.54 -13.59
CA PRO A 264 8.43 30.24 -13.85
C PRO A 264 7.97 30.16 -15.31
N GLU A 265 8.91 30.16 -16.26
CA GLU A 265 8.62 30.04 -17.69
C GLU A 265 8.11 28.64 -18.04
N ASP A 266 8.80 27.59 -17.59
CA ASP A 266 8.40 26.20 -17.89
C ASP A 266 7.10 25.83 -17.18
N ARG A 267 6.91 26.33 -15.95
CA ARG A 267 5.65 26.18 -15.23
C ARG A 267 4.49 26.84 -15.98
N ALA A 268 4.69 28.02 -16.54
CA ALA A 268 3.66 28.69 -17.35
C ALA A 268 3.33 27.90 -18.62
N LYS A 269 4.33 27.31 -19.28
CA LYS A 269 4.11 26.41 -20.44
C LYS A 269 3.36 25.15 -20.03
N ALA A 270 3.74 24.53 -18.91
CA ALA A 270 3.07 23.34 -18.37
C ALA A 270 1.61 23.64 -18.02
N GLN A 271 1.35 24.76 -17.35
CA GLN A 271 0.00 25.20 -17.03
C GLN A 271 -0.81 25.47 -18.30
N ALA A 272 -0.23 26.12 -19.30
CA ALA A 272 -0.91 26.35 -20.58
C ALA A 272 -1.27 25.03 -21.30
N MET A 273 -0.46 23.98 -21.19
CA MET A 273 -0.81 22.66 -21.74
C MET A 273 -1.98 22.02 -21.00
N LEU A 274 -2.00 22.13 -19.67
CA LEU A 274 -3.13 21.65 -18.86
C LEU A 274 -4.40 22.43 -19.20
N ASP A 275 -4.34 23.76 -19.22
CA ASP A 275 -5.47 24.65 -19.48
C ASP A 275 -6.08 24.46 -20.87
N ASN A 276 -5.22 24.23 -21.87
CA ASN A 276 -5.65 24.03 -23.26
C ASN A 276 -5.87 22.54 -23.62
N ALA A 277 -5.83 21.62 -22.66
CA ALA A 277 -6.17 20.23 -22.90
C ALA A 277 -7.59 20.13 -23.45
N LYS A 278 -7.77 19.35 -24.53
CA LYS A 278 -9.03 19.20 -25.27
C LYS A 278 -10.19 18.75 -24.37
N ASP A 279 -9.89 17.88 -23.40
CA ASP A 279 -10.83 17.29 -22.45
C ASP A 279 -10.06 16.78 -21.21
N GLU A 280 -10.80 16.31 -20.20
CA GLU A 280 -10.24 15.80 -18.96
C GLU A 280 -9.38 14.55 -19.17
N ALA A 281 -9.75 13.63 -20.08
CA ALA A 281 -8.97 12.42 -20.32
C ALA A 281 -7.55 12.74 -20.81
N ARG A 282 -7.42 13.65 -21.78
CA ARG A 282 -6.09 14.09 -22.26
C ARG A 282 -5.35 14.92 -21.20
N ARG A 283 -6.05 15.75 -20.43
CA ARG A 283 -5.46 16.48 -19.28
C ARG A 283 -4.83 15.52 -18.28
N ASN A 284 -5.51 14.44 -17.96
CA ASN A 284 -5.05 13.42 -17.02
C ASN A 284 -3.75 12.75 -17.46
N TRP A 285 -3.63 12.44 -18.75
CA TRP A 285 -2.36 11.94 -19.30
C TRP A 285 -1.24 12.98 -19.27
N ILE A 286 -1.54 14.26 -19.48
CA ILE A 286 -0.55 15.36 -19.31
C ILE A 286 -0.09 15.43 -17.85
N ILE A 287 -1.00 15.32 -16.88
CA ILE A 287 -0.66 15.25 -15.44
C ILE A 287 0.22 14.03 -15.16
N SER A 288 -0.09 12.87 -15.73
CA SER A 288 0.70 11.65 -15.58
C SER A 288 2.13 11.78 -16.14
N ALA A 289 2.27 12.36 -17.34
CA ALA A 289 3.57 12.65 -17.93
C ALA A 289 4.35 13.72 -17.13
N LEU A 290 3.66 14.70 -16.55
CA LEU A 290 4.24 15.68 -15.65
C LEU A 290 4.73 15.04 -14.34
N ALA A 291 3.96 14.11 -13.77
CA ALA A 291 4.32 13.33 -12.58
C ALA A 291 5.57 12.47 -12.78
N ARG A 292 5.75 11.95 -14.01
CA ARG A 292 6.96 11.25 -14.41
C ARG A 292 8.21 12.14 -14.35
N GLY A 293 8.04 13.44 -14.56
CA GLY A 293 9.11 14.41 -14.71
C GLY A 293 9.75 14.36 -16.10
N GLY A 294 10.55 15.37 -16.44
CA GLY A 294 11.19 15.49 -17.75
C GLY A 294 11.35 16.94 -18.17
N ASP A 295 11.92 17.16 -19.36
CA ASP A 295 11.99 18.50 -19.93
C ASP A 295 10.63 18.94 -20.49
N ILE A 296 10.39 20.25 -20.44
CA ILE A 296 9.13 20.85 -20.89
C ILE A 296 8.85 20.60 -22.37
N GLY A 297 9.90 20.43 -23.20
CA GLY A 297 9.75 20.21 -24.64
C GLY A 297 9.19 18.82 -24.94
N SER A 298 9.62 17.81 -24.20
CA SER A 298 9.06 16.45 -24.30
C SER A 298 7.60 16.41 -23.86
N LEU A 299 7.26 17.11 -22.77
CA LEU A 299 5.86 17.25 -22.32
C LEU A 299 4.99 17.95 -23.37
N GLN A 300 5.52 18.99 -24.04
CA GLN A 300 4.83 19.68 -25.13
C GLN A 300 4.56 18.76 -26.31
N ARG A 301 5.58 18.03 -26.79
CA ARG A 301 5.44 17.05 -27.88
C ARG A 301 4.43 15.96 -27.56
N PHE A 302 4.44 15.47 -26.32
CA PHE A 302 3.47 14.50 -25.83
C PHE A 302 2.03 15.07 -25.84
N SER A 303 1.83 16.28 -25.30
CA SER A 303 0.53 16.95 -25.29
C SER A 303 -0.03 17.20 -26.70
N GLU A 304 0.82 17.66 -27.63
CA GLU A 304 0.46 17.85 -29.04
C GLU A 304 0.05 16.54 -29.72
N LYS A 305 0.75 15.43 -29.43
CA LYS A 305 0.39 14.12 -29.94
C LYS A 305 -0.92 13.60 -29.35
N LEU A 306 -1.13 13.76 -28.03
CA LEU A 306 -2.38 13.40 -27.35
C LEU A 306 -3.61 14.08 -27.97
N ALA A 307 -3.48 15.35 -28.35
CA ALA A 307 -4.57 16.09 -28.97
C ALA A 307 -5.03 15.52 -30.32
N GLN A 308 -4.14 14.79 -31.01
CA GLN A 308 -4.40 14.15 -32.31
C GLN A 308 -4.96 12.73 -32.19
N MET A 309 -4.85 12.11 -31.01
CA MET A 309 -5.34 10.75 -30.78
C MET A 309 -6.86 10.75 -30.65
N ASP A 310 -7.51 9.67 -31.08
CA ASP A 310 -8.92 9.41 -30.76
C ASP A 310 -9.09 8.91 -29.31
N ASP A 311 -10.34 8.79 -28.85
CA ASP A 311 -10.62 8.44 -27.45
C ASP A 311 -10.26 7.00 -27.11
N GLN A 312 -10.27 6.08 -28.08
CA GLN A 312 -9.82 4.71 -27.85
C GLN A 312 -8.30 4.68 -27.67
N GLN A 313 -7.58 5.35 -28.57
CA GLN A 313 -6.13 5.48 -28.50
C GLN A 313 -5.68 6.12 -27.18
N VAL A 314 -6.39 7.15 -26.70
CA VAL A 314 -6.08 7.79 -25.40
C VAL A 314 -6.29 6.82 -24.23
N ARG A 315 -7.36 6.01 -24.23
CA ARG A 315 -7.56 4.98 -23.18
C ARG A 315 -6.50 3.89 -23.25
N GLU A 316 -6.16 3.46 -24.46
CA GLU A 316 -5.19 2.40 -24.72
C GLU A 316 -3.73 2.84 -24.54
N LEU A 317 -3.46 4.09 -24.14
CA LEU A 317 -2.13 4.44 -23.62
C LEU A 317 -1.82 3.73 -22.30
N ASP A 318 -2.84 3.30 -21.56
CA ASP A 318 -2.64 2.39 -20.43
C ASP A 318 -2.30 1.00 -20.96
N PRO A 319 -1.10 0.47 -20.68
CA PRO A 319 -0.69 -0.84 -21.18
C PRO A 319 -1.59 -1.98 -20.68
N VAL A 320 -2.28 -1.82 -19.54
CA VAL A 320 -3.18 -2.84 -19.00
C VAL A 320 -4.49 -2.88 -19.79
N GLU A 321 -5.05 -1.71 -20.13
CA GLU A 321 -6.22 -1.63 -21.02
C GLU A 321 -5.85 -2.05 -22.46
N TYR A 322 -4.64 -1.72 -22.91
CA TYR A 322 -4.11 -2.20 -24.19
C TYR A 322 -4.02 -3.73 -24.22
N ALA A 323 -3.40 -4.36 -23.22
CA ALA A 323 -3.27 -5.83 -23.16
C ALA A 323 -4.62 -6.54 -23.11
N LYS A 324 -5.61 -5.95 -22.44
CA LYS A 324 -6.99 -6.44 -22.40
C LYS A 324 -7.67 -6.39 -23.78
N ASN A 325 -7.49 -5.31 -24.53
CA ASN A 325 -8.10 -5.15 -25.86
C ASN A 325 -7.33 -5.88 -26.96
N HIS A 326 -6.04 -6.12 -26.75
CA HIS A 326 -5.11 -6.72 -27.71
C HIS A 326 -4.36 -7.91 -27.08
N PRO A 327 -5.07 -9.00 -26.70
CA PRO A 327 -4.46 -10.12 -26.01
C PRO A 327 -3.33 -10.75 -26.82
N GLY A 328 -2.20 -11.02 -26.18
CA GLY A 328 -1.02 -11.63 -26.81
C GLY A 328 -0.14 -10.65 -27.60
N VAL A 329 -0.45 -9.35 -27.63
CA VAL A 329 0.43 -8.36 -28.28
C VAL A 329 1.61 -7.97 -27.40
N LEU A 330 1.35 -7.68 -26.13
CA LEU A 330 2.37 -7.44 -25.10
C LEU A 330 2.73 -8.78 -24.45
N VAL A 331 3.26 -9.72 -25.23
CA VAL A 331 3.64 -11.07 -24.76
C VAL A 331 5.15 -11.19 -24.62
N GLN A 332 5.62 -11.94 -23.62
CA GLN A 332 7.05 -12.19 -23.45
C GLN A 332 7.62 -12.93 -24.67
N PRO A 333 8.82 -12.57 -25.14
CA PRO A 333 9.40 -13.17 -26.34
C PRO A 333 9.93 -14.59 -26.15
N ASP A 334 10.25 -15.01 -24.93
CA ASP A 334 10.77 -16.34 -24.60
C ASP A 334 10.49 -16.74 -23.15
N GLY A 335 10.77 -17.99 -22.77
CA GLY A 335 10.46 -18.53 -21.44
C GLY A 335 11.29 -17.98 -20.28
N THR A 336 12.20 -17.05 -20.52
CA THR A 336 13.07 -16.43 -19.50
C THR A 336 12.78 -14.93 -19.29
N THR A 337 11.91 -14.35 -20.11
CA THR A 337 11.64 -12.91 -20.14
C THR A 337 10.35 -12.50 -19.44
N CYS A 338 9.72 -13.39 -18.64
CA CYS A 338 8.52 -13.04 -17.87
C CYS A 338 8.74 -11.84 -16.92
N GLY A 339 9.86 -11.81 -16.19
CA GLY A 339 10.21 -10.71 -15.30
C GLY A 339 10.51 -9.42 -16.04
N SER A 340 11.33 -9.48 -17.08
CA SER A 340 11.69 -8.30 -17.85
C SER A 340 10.50 -7.71 -18.62
N SER A 341 9.60 -8.55 -19.14
CA SER A 341 8.33 -8.12 -19.75
C SER A 341 7.43 -7.42 -18.74
N SER A 342 7.34 -7.95 -17.51
CA SER A 342 6.63 -7.32 -16.40
C SER A 342 7.21 -5.93 -16.07
N LEU A 343 8.54 -5.79 -16.07
CA LEU A 343 9.22 -4.52 -15.86
C LEU A 343 9.00 -3.52 -17.01
N VAL A 344 8.92 -3.98 -18.27
CA VAL A 344 8.58 -3.09 -19.40
C VAL A 344 7.15 -2.54 -19.23
N VAL A 345 6.19 -3.38 -18.85
CA VAL A 345 4.81 -2.93 -18.58
C VAL A 345 4.76 -1.99 -17.38
N ALA A 346 5.47 -2.27 -16.28
CA ALA A 346 5.57 -1.36 -15.14
C ALA A 346 6.12 0.02 -15.55
N LYS A 347 7.11 0.04 -16.45
CA LYS A 347 7.64 1.28 -17.00
C LYS A 347 6.61 2.02 -17.87
N MET A 348 5.86 1.32 -18.71
CA MET A 348 4.77 1.93 -19.49
C MET A 348 3.68 2.52 -18.57
N ILE A 349 3.36 1.85 -17.47
CA ILE A 349 2.42 2.34 -16.45
C ILE A 349 2.90 3.67 -15.85
N ASN A 350 4.18 3.74 -15.46
CA ASN A 350 4.74 4.89 -14.74
C ASN A 350 5.27 6.00 -15.64
N ASP A 351 5.42 5.76 -16.95
CA ASP A 351 5.96 6.68 -17.95
C ASP A 351 5.08 6.70 -19.21
N PRO A 352 4.06 7.58 -19.26
CA PRO A 352 3.15 7.66 -20.40
C PRO A 352 3.82 8.01 -21.73
N MET A 353 4.93 8.74 -21.70
CA MET A 353 5.71 9.05 -22.90
C MET A 353 6.41 7.79 -23.43
N TYR A 354 6.94 6.95 -22.53
CA TYR A 354 7.44 5.63 -22.89
C TYR A 354 6.33 4.71 -23.40
N ALA A 355 5.15 4.68 -22.76
CA ALA A 355 4.00 3.93 -23.25
C ALA A 355 3.60 4.37 -24.67
N MET A 356 3.49 5.67 -24.92
CA MET A 356 3.20 6.21 -26.24
C MET A 356 4.24 5.78 -27.28
N LYS A 357 5.54 5.80 -26.93
CA LYS A 357 6.60 5.28 -27.79
C LYS A 357 6.42 3.79 -28.05
N MET A 358 6.09 3.00 -27.04
CA MET A 358 5.93 1.55 -27.18
C MET A 358 4.74 1.18 -28.06
N LEU A 359 3.61 1.85 -27.89
CA LEU A 359 2.34 1.50 -28.54
C LEU A 359 2.15 2.18 -29.90
N THR A 360 2.73 3.36 -30.10
CA THR A 360 2.53 4.15 -31.33
C THR A 360 3.81 4.38 -32.14
N GLY A 361 4.98 4.12 -31.54
CA GLY A 361 6.28 4.42 -32.15
C GLY A 361 6.70 5.88 -32.04
N TYR A 362 5.84 6.74 -31.52
CA TYR A 362 6.13 8.15 -31.33
C TYR A 362 6.98 8.39 -30.07
N ASP A 363 8.21 8.85 -30.25
CA ASP A 363 9.12 9.17 -29.14
C ASP A 363 9.06 10.67 -28.80
N ALA A 364 8.31 11.01 -27.74
CA ALA A 364 8.21 12.38 -27.24
C ALA A 364 9.55 12.92 -26.72
N ASN A 365 10.51 12.06 -26.34
CA ASN A 365 11.84 12.47 -25.90
C ASN A 365 12.81 12.68 -27.07
N GLY A 366 12.42 12.28 -28.29
CA GLY A 366 13.22 12.43 -29.49
C GLY A 366 13.20 13.83 -30.08
N SER A 367 14.23 14.16 -30.84
CA SER A 367 14.34 15.39 -31.63
C SER A 367 13.74 15.27 -33.04
N ALA A 368 13.29 14.08 -33.44
CA ALA A 368 12.63 13.87 -34.72
C ALA A 368 11.17 14.35 -34.67
N ALA A 369 10.76 15.11 -35.69
CA ALA A 369 9.38 15.56 -35.81
C ALA A 369 8.41 14.36 -35.91
N PRO A 370 7.18 14.48 -35.39
CA PRO A 370 6.15 13.46 -35.54
C PRO A 370 5.97 13.10 -37.02
N GLN A 371 6.04 11.81 -37.37
CA GLN A 371 5.54 11.32 -38.65
C GLN A 371 4.00 11.35 -38.58
N PRO A 372 3.28 12.10 -39.44
CA PRO A 372 1.82 12.13 -39.42
C PRO A 372 1.25 10.78 -39.82
N GLY A 373 0.26 10.27 -39.07
CA GLY A 373 -0.62 9.20 -39.52
C GLY A 373 -0.06 7.77 -39.54
N GLN A 374 1.12 7.50 -38.97
CA GLN A 374 1.57 6.11 -38.77
C GLN A 374 0.85 5.51 -37.55
N SER A 375 -0.15 4.68 -37.81
CA SER A 375 -0.62 3.68 -36.84
C SER A 375 0.23 2.43 -37.04
N LEU A 376 0.82 1.92 -35.97
CA LEU A 376 1.57 0.67 -36.03
C LEU A 376 0.62 -0.51 -36.09
N THR A 377 1.04 -1.54 -36.79
CA THR A 377 0.41 -2.85 -36.70
C THR A 377 0.70 -3.48 -35.34
N THR A 378 -0.18 -4.36 -34.88
CA THR A 378 0.04 -5.13 -33.64
C THR A 378 1.35 -5.92 -33.67
N ALA A 379 1.75 -6.43 -34.84
CA ALA A 379 3.03 -7.12 -35.03
C ALA A 379 4.25 -6.22 -34.77
N GLU A 380 4.20 -4.94 -35.17
CA GLU A 380 5.27 -3.98 -34.88
C GLU A 380 5.33 -3.62 -33.39
N VAL A 381 4.18 -3.52 -32.73
CA VAL A 381 4.12 -3.33 -31.27
C VAL A 381 4.72 -4.54 -30.55
N THR A 382 4.33 -5.76 -30.93
CA THR A 382 4.90 -7.00 -30.37
C THR A 382 6.40 -7.08 -30.58
N SER A 383 6.91 -6.76 -31.78
CA SER A 383 8.35 -6.77 -32.04
C SER A 383 9.09 -5.76 -31.16
N ARG A 384 8.57 -4.54 -31.01
CA ARG A 384 9.20 -3.53 -30.15
C ARG A 384 9.17 -3.94 -28.68
N PHE A 385 8.04 -4.50 -28.22
CA PHE A 385 7.91 -5.03 -26.87
C PHE A 385 8.92 -6.16 -26.62
N ALA A 386 9.06 -7.10 -27.55
CA ALA A 386 10.04 -8.17 -27.48
C ALA A 386 11.49 -7.64 -27.39
N ASP A 387 11.84 -6.63 -28.19
CA ASP A 387 13.18 -6.03 -28.18
C ASP A 387 13.47 -5.33 -26.85
N GLU A 388 12.50 -4.59 -26.30
CA GLU A 388 12.64 -3.92 -25.00
C GLU A 388 12.66 -4.92 -23.85
N ALA A 389 11.87 -6.00 -23.90
CA ALA A 389 11.89 -7.06 -22.89
C ALA A 389 13.25 -7.77 -22.85
N LYS A 390 13.92 -7.96 -23.99
CA LYS A 390 15.28 -8.52 -24.04
C LYS A 390 16.33 -7.55 -23.48
N LYS A 391 16.29 -6.27 -23.88
CA LYS A 391 17.18 -5.24 -23.30
C LYS A 391 17.01 -5.11 -21.79
N MET A 392 15.76 -5.17 -21.32
CA MET A 392 15.44 -5.15 -19.90
C MET A 392 15.97 -6.40 -19.19
N HIS A 393 15.85 -7.57 -19.82
CA HIS A 393 16.41 -8.83 -19.31
C HIS A 393 17.93 -8.72 -19.11
N ASP A 394 18.64 -8.23 -20.11
CA ASP A 394 20.09 -8.00 -20.05
C ASP A 394 20.41 -7.00 -18.92
N SER A 395 19.69 -5.88 -18.84
CA SER A 395 19.85 -4.86 -17.78
C SER A 395 19.75 -5.47 -16.38
N THR A 396 18.73 -6.30 -16.14
CA THR A 396 18.52 -6.94 -14.83
C THR A 396 19.57 -7.98 -14.49
N ASN A 397 20.17 -8.65 -15.49
CA ASN A 397 21.16 -9.72 -15.30
C ASN A 397 22.62 -9.25 -15.20
N ASN A 398 22.90 -7.98 -15.52
CA ASN A 398 24.26 -7.43 -15.54
C ASN A 398 24.92 -7.23 -14.16
N ALA A 399 24.16 -7.35 -13.06
CA ALA A 399 24.67 -7.17 -11.71
C ALA A 399 25.31 -8.46 -11.14
N ILE A 400 26.44 -8.31 -10.44
CA ILE A 400 27.05 -9.42 -9.69
C ILE A 400 26.18 -9.71 -8.46
N VAL A 401 25.77 -10.97 -8.30
CA VAL A 401 24.97 -11.42 -7.15
C VAL A 401 25.86 -11.42 -5.89
N PRO A 402 25.53 -10.63 -4.85
CA PRO A 402 26.28 -10.61 -3.60
C PRO A 402 26.39 -12.01 -2.98
N GLY A 403 27.61 -12.43 -2.63
CA GLY A 403 27.88 -13.75 -2.05
C GLY A 403 28.11 -14.88 -3.05
N TRP A 404 27.80 -14.70 -4.34
CA TRP A 404 28.06 -15.68 -5.40
C TRP A 404 29.28 -15.32 -6.26
N GLY A 405 29.63 -14.04 -6.34
CA GLY A 405 30.82 -13.57 -7.07
C GLY A 405 30.71 -13.67 -8.60
N THR A 406 29.51 -13.91 -9.13
CA THR A 406 29.19 -13.98 -10.56
C THR A 406 27.80 -13.39 -10.84
N THR A 407 27.45 -13.21 -12.11
CA THR A 407 26.13 -12.71 -12.54
C THR A 407 25.06 -13.79 -12.42
N TRP A 408 23.79 -13.37 -12.37
CA TRP A 408 22.67 -14.31 -12.41
C TRP A 408 22.66 -15.05 -13.76
N PRO A 409 22.47 -16.38 -13.79
CA PRO A 409 22.35 -17.10 -15.05
C PRO A 409 21.08 -16.67 -15.78
N GLU A 410 21.23 -16.15 -16.99
CA GLU A 410 20.12 -15.70 -17.85
C GLU A 410 19.04 -16.78 -18.08
N SER A 411 19.43 -18.06 -18.05
CA SER A 411 18.48 -19.18 -18.17
C SER A 411 17.48 -19.30 -17.00
N LEU A 412 17.75 -18.61 -15.88
CA LEU A 412 16.85 -18.52 -14.73
C LEU A 412 15.96 -17.26 -14.80
N GLY A 413 16.04 -16.50 -15.91
CA GLY A 413 15.26 -15.30 -16.14
C GLY A 413 15.75 -14.09 -15.36
N THR A 414 14.81 -13.32 -14.79
CA THR A 414 15.12 -12.07 -14.09
C THR A 414 15.51 -12.31 -12.63
N PRO A 415 16.71 -11.87 -12.18
CA PRO A 415 17.12 -11.98 -10.78
C PRO A 415 16.24 -11.11 -9.87
N PRO A 416 15.87 -11.59 -8.66
CA PRO A 416 15.08 -10.80 -7.71
C PRO A 416 15.70 -9.45 -7.33
N GLY A 417 17.01 -9.45 -7.01
CA GLY A 417 17.74 -8.22 -6.69
C GLY A 417 17.85 -7.27 -7.89
N GLY A 418 18.09 -7.81 -9.09
CA GLY A 418 18.16 -7.00 -10.31
C GLY A 418 16.81 -6.39 -10.69
N ALA A 419 15.70 -7.08 -10.43
CA ALA A 419 14.36 -6.49 -10.59
C ALA A 419 14.13 -5.31 -9.62
N ALA A 420 14.49 -5.46 -8.35
CA ALA A 420 14.38 -4.39 -7.36
C ALA A 420 15.26 -3.17 -7.71
N ASP A 421 16.51 -3.41 -8.09
CA ASP A 421 17.45 -2.36 -8.49
C ASP A 421 16.96 -1.63 -9.75
N GLU A 422 16.48 -2.38 -10.74
CA GLU A 422 15.94 -1.84 -11.98
C GLU A 422 14.67 -1.00 -11.73
N MET A 423 13.74 -1.47 -10.88
CA MET A 423 12.57 -0.71 -10.45
C MET A 423 12.95 0.64 -9.82
N GLY A 424 13.96 0.66 -8.94
CA GLY A 424 14.36 1.85 -8.19
C GLY A 424 15.31 2.81 -8.89
N LYS A 425 15.82 2.48 -10.09
CA LYS A 425 16.80 3.34 -10.76
C LYS A 425 16.16 4.61 -11.32
N PRO A 426 16.90 5.74 -11.41
CA PRO A 426 16.45 6.91 -12.15
C PRO A 426 16.14 6.53 -13.60
N GLY A 427 14.93 6.83 -14.08
CA GLY A 427 14.55 6.38 -15.44
C GLY A 427 13.90 4.99 -15.49
N GLY A 428 13.85 4.28 -14.37
CA GLY A 428 13.44 2.88 -14.25
C GLY A 428 11.92 2.66 -14.33
N PRO A 429 11.49 1.39 -14.20
CA PRO A 429 10.08 1.00 -14.24
C PRO A 429 9.25 1.39 -13.02
N GLY A 430 9.87 1.64 -11.88
CA GLY A 430 9.16 2.01 -10.65
C GLY A 430 8.67 3.45 -10.64
N VAL A 431 7.89 3.78 -9.61
CA VAL A 431 7.43 5.13 -9.32
C VAL A 431 8.65 6.03 -9.07
N PRO A 432 8.80 7.15 -9.80
CA PRO A 432 9.96 8.03 -9.66
C PRO A 432 10.24 8.45 -8.21
N GLY A 433 11.49 8.33 -7.78
CA GLY A 433 11.92 8.68 -6.41
C GLY A 433 11.73 7.57 -5.37
N SER A 434 11.11 6.45 -5.73
CA SER A 434 10.94 5.29 -4.83
C SER A 434 12.15 4.37 -4.88
N ALA A 435 12.58 3.86 -3.74
CA ALA A 435 13.52 2.76 -3.65
C ALA A 435 12.74 1.45 -3.49
N TYR A 436 13.21 0.37 -4.10
CA TYR A 436 12.57 -0.94 -4.05
C TYR A 436 13.49 -1.97 -3.41
N GLN A 437 12.89 -2.99 -2.81
CA GLN A 437 13.56 -4.16 -2.32
C GLN A 437 12.82 -5.42 -2.73
N PHE A 438 13.57 -6.52 -2.80
CA PHE A 438 12.99 -7.84 -2.90
C PHE A 438 12.73 -8.39 -1.51
N GLU A 439 11.50 -8.85 -1.27
CA GLU A 439 11.11 -9.58 -0.08
C GLU A 439 10.79 -11.02 -0.42
N VAL A 440 11.22 -11.94 0.46
CA VAL A 440 10.89 -13.36 0.34
C VAL A 440 9.56 -13.57 1.04
N ALA A 441 8.58 -14.10 0.30
CA ALA A 441 7.25 -14.36 0.84
C ALA A 441 7.34 -15.25 2.08
N ASN A 442 6.56 -14.92 3.11
CA ASN A 442 6.53 -15.67 4.35
C ASN A 442 5.57 -16.86 4.23
N PRO A 443 6.07 -18.11 4.13
CA PRO A 443 5.20 -19.28 3.94
C PRO A 443 4.27 -19.53 5.14
N LEU A 444 4.58 -18.96 6.31
CA LEU A 444 3.76 -19.04 7.52
C LEU A 444 2.80 -17.84 7.68
N GLY A 445 2.88 -16.84 6.81
CA GLY A 445 2.11 -15.60 6.89
C GLY A 445 1.68 -15.03 5.55
N PRO A 446 1.11 -15.80 4.60
CA PRO A 446 0.79 -15.31 3.25
C PRO A 446 -0.27 -14.19 3.24
N SER A 447 -1.07 -14.07 4.31
CA SER A 447 -1.97 -12.93 4.50
C SER A 447 -1.22 -11.61 4.71
N GLY A 448 -0.03 -11.66 5.32
CA GLY A 448 0.83 -10.49 5.51
C GLY A 448 1.40 -10.01 4.18
N ASP A 449 1.92 -10.93 3.36
CA ASP A 449 2.44 -10.62 2.02
C ASP A 449 1.33 -10.04 1.12
N TYR A 450 0.12 -10.63 1.14
CA TYR A 450 -1.04 -10.07 0.45
C TYR A 450 -1.34 -8.64 0.90
N GLN A 451 -1.30 -8.35 2.21
CA GLN A 451 -1.54 -7.01 2.74
C GLN A 451 -0.45 -6.03 2.32
N ALA A 452 0.82 -6.43 2.33
CA ALA A 452 1.94 -5.59 1.90
C ALA A 452 1.84 -5.23 0.40
N ILE A 453 1.55 -6.23 -0.44
CA ILE A 453 1.30 -6.02 -1.88
C ILE A 453 0.09 -5.11 -2.08
N SER A 454 -0.99 -5.36 -1.34
CA SER A 454 -2.20 -4.55 -1.46
C SER A 454 -1.96 -3.09 -1.09
N ALA A 455 -1.30 -2.85 0.04
CA ALA A 455 -0.95 -1.50 0.48
C ALA A 455 -0.04 -0.79 -0.52
N ALA A 456 0.96 -1.50 -1.09
CA ALA A 456 1.83 -0.95 -2.12
C ALA A 456 1.02 -0.53 -3.36
N VAL A 457 0.15 -1.40 -3.87
CA VAL A 457 -0.66 -1.11 -5.06
C VAL A 457 -1.66 0.01 -4.81
N GLN A 458 -2.31 0.03 -3.63
CA GLN A 458 -3.19 1.12 -3.19
C GLN A 458 -2.46 2.47 -3.05
N SER A 459 -1.14 2.44 -2.85
CA SER A 459 -0.28 3.63 -2.89
C SER A 459 0.23 3.99 -4.30
N GLY A 460 -0.29 3.34 -5.35
CA GLY A 460 0.03 3.63 -6.76
C GLY A 460 1.21 2.85 -7.33
N GLN A 461 1.70 1.85 -6.60
CA GLN A 461 2.87 1.07 -7.00
C GLN A 461 2.47 -0.09 -7.92
N SER A 462 3.37 -0.51 -8.80
CA SER A 462 3.27 -1.80 -9.48
C SER A 462 4.26 -2.78 -8.85
N VAL A 463 3.82 -4.00 -8.58
CA VAL A 463 4.58 -4.97 -7.79
C VAL A 463 4.91 -6.20 -8.65
N PRO A 464 6.18 -6.40 -9.05
CA PRO A 464 6.63 -7.68 -9.58
C PRO A 464 6.44 -8.78 -8.52
N LEU A 465 5.61 -9.77 -8.82
CA LEU A 465 5.28 -10.88 -7.95
C LEU A 465 5.87 -12.17 -8.53
N PHE A 466 6.70 -12.83 -7.72
CA PHE A 466 7.37 -14.07 -8.06
C PHE A 466 6.55 -15.26 -7.56
N VAL A 467 6.16 -16.14 -8.48
CA VAL A 467 5.28 -17.28 -8.20
C VAL A 467 5.90 -18.60 -8.69
N GLY A 468 5.56 -19.70 -8.01
CA GLY A 468 6.09 -21.03 -8.28
C GLY A 468 7.09 -21.52 -7.23
N SER A 469 8.11 -22.27 -7.66
CA SER A 469 9.07 -22.92 -6.76
C SER A 469 10.49 -22.38 -6.96
N GLY A 470 10.82 -21.29 -6.24
CA GLY A 470 12.17 -20.75 -6.16
C GLY A 470 12.66 -20.09 -7.46
N VAL A 471 13.98 -20.14 -7.68
CA VAL A 471 14.70 -19.33 -8.70
C VAL A 471 14.34 -19.58 -10.17
N ASN A 472 13.53 -20.61 -10.48
CA ASN A 472 12.94 -20.86 -11.81
C ASN A 472 11.45 -20.44 -11.86
N GLY A 473 11.07 -19.50 -11.00
CA GLY A 473 9.70 -19.04 -10.86
C GLY A 473 9.22 -18.23 -12.06
N HIS A 474 7.91 -18.14 -12.19
CA HIS A 474 7.25 -17.22 -13.09
C HIS A 474 7.09 -15.86 -12.40
N ILE A 475 7.16 -14.76 -13.14
CA ILE A 475 7.01 -13.40 -12.61
C ILE A 475 5.83 -12.75 -13.32
N VAL A 476 4.86 -12.29 -12.54
CA VAL A 476 3.72 -11.49 -13.00
C VAL A 476 3.82 -10.08 -12.43
N LEU A 477 3.13 -9.12 -13.03
CA LEU A 477 3.07 -7.76 -12.50
C LEU A 477 1.71 -7.54 -11.84
N VAL A 478 1.68 -7.22 -10.55
CA VAL A 478 0.47 -6.72 -9.90
C VAL A 478 0.33 -5.24 -10.23
N THR A 479 -0.81 -4.88 -10.82
CA THR A 479 -1.07 -3.55 -11.38
C THR A 479 -2.21 -2.81 -10.70
N GLY A 480 -3.04 -3.52 -9.93
CA GLY A 480 -4.22 -2.96 -9.29
C GLY A 480 -4.90 -3.94 -8.32
N ILE A 481 -6.04 -3.54 -7.75
CA ILE A 481 -6.93 -4.37 -6.94
C ILE A 481 -8.38 -4.17 -7.38
N GLN A 482 -9.10 -5.28 -7.52
CA GLN A 482 -10.55 -5.29 -7.73
C GLN A 482 -11.23 -6.08 -6.61
N GLY A 483 -11.88 -5.38 -5.68
CA GLY A 483 -12.46 -5.99 -4.48
C GLY A 483 -11.38 -6.67 -3.63
N ASP A 484 -11.50 -7.97 -3.39
CA ASP A 484 -10.49 -8.79 -2.72
C ASP A 484 -9.57 -9.55 -3.72
N SER A 485 -9.47 -9.11 -4.97
CA SER A 485 -8.60 -9.75 -5.97
C SER A 485 -7.50 -8.80 -6.42
N LEU A 486 -6.27 -9.29 -6.51
CA LEU A 486 -5.18 -8.57 -7.15
C LEU A 486 -5.41 -8.58 -8.66
N GLU A 487 -5.34 -7.42 -9.31
CA GLU A 487 -5.27 -7.33 -10.76
C GLU A 487 -3.83 -7.46 -11.22
N ILE A 488 -3.60 -8.29 -12.24
CA ILE A 488 -2.26 -8.58 -12.74
C ILE A 488 -2.17 -8.44 -14.25
N TYR A 489 -0.97 -8.17 -14.73
CA TYR A 489 -0.54 -8.46 -16.08
C TYR A 489 0.26 -9.78 -16.08
N GLU A 490 -0.18 -10.75 -16.88
CA GLU A 490 0.45 -12.06 -17.04
C GLU A 490 1.25 -12.09 -18.35
N PRO A 491 2.59 -12.13 -18.30
CA PRO A 491 3.43 -11.91 -19.47
C PRO A 491 3.48 -13.08 -20.45
N SER A 492 3.11 -14.31 -20.08
CA SER A 492 3.15 -15.48 -20.98
C SER A 492 2.01 -15.49 -21.98
N SER A 493 0.84 -15.01 -21.56
CA SER A 493 -0.33 -14.81 -22.40
C SER A 493 -0.45 -13.37 -22.89
N GLY A 494 0.24 -12.42 -22.24
CA GLY A 494 0.12 -11.00 -22.53
C GLY A 494 -1.27 -10.46 -22.24
N GLN A 495 -1.87 -10.89 -21.12
CA GLN A 495 -3.25 -10.58 -20.74
C GLN A 495 -3.35 -9.95 -19.36
N LYS A 496 -4.42 -9.17 -19.15
CA LYS A 496 -4.89 -8.79 -17.81
C LYS A 496 -5.62 -9.97 -17.18
N MET A 497 -5.29 -10.29 -15.93
CA MET A 497 -5.93 -11.34 -15.14
C MET A 497 -6.17 -10.86 -13.70
N THR A 498 -6.85 -11.68 -12.90
CA THR A 498 -7.02 -11.44 -11.47
C THR A 498 -6.57 -12.65 -10.64
N ILE A 499 -6.06 -12.39 -9.45
CA ILE A 499 -5.75 -13.39 -8.43
C ILE A 499 -6.65 -13.12 -7.22
N PRO A 500 -7.67 -13.95 -6.97
CA PRO A 500 -8.46 -13.84 -5.75
C PRO A 500 -7.57 -13.99 -4.51
N ARG A 501 -7.83 -13.19 -3.46
CA ARG A 501 -7.14 -13.29 -2.17
C ARG A 501 -7.10 -14.71 -1.64
N ASP A 502 -8.22 -15.42 -1.71
CA ASP A 502 -8.30 -16.81 -1.25
C ASP A 502 -7.37 -17.74 -2.01
N ASP A 503 -7.08 -17.49 -3.28
CA ASP A 503 -6.13 -18.29 -4.05
C ASP A 503 -4.69 -17.90 -3.75
N PHE A 504 -4.43 -16.61 -3.51
CA PHE A 504 -3.13 -16.14 -3.06
C PHE A 504 -2.76 -16.75 -1.70
N VAL A 505 -3.61 -16.57 -0.68
CA VAL A 505 -3.32 -17.00 0.70
C VAL A 505 -3.25 -18.50 0.87
N ASN A 506 -3.97 -19.26 0.02
CA ASN A 506 -3.98 -20.72 0.06
C ASN A 506 -3.03 -21.37 -0.95
N ASN A 507 -2.15 -20.61 -1.62
CA ASN A 507 -1.17 -21.13 -2.58
C ASN A 507 -1.80 -21.88 -3.78
N ARG A 508 -2.90 -21.35 -4.32
CA ARG A 508 -3.68 -21.92 -5.43
C ARG A 508 -3.73 -21.02 -6.67
N ILE A 509 -2.77 -20.12 -6.82
CA ILE A 509 -2.70 -19.19 -7.96
C ILE A 509 -2.65 -19.98 -9.27
N SER A 510 -3.45 -19.59 -10.26
CA SER A 510 -3.50 -20.24 -11.57
C SER A 510 -3.65 -19.19 -12.67
N PHE A 511 -2.92 -19.38 -13.77
CA PHE A 511 -2.95 -18.50 -14.95
C PHE A 511 -3.64 -19.18 -16.15
N GLY A 512 -4.56 -20.09 -15.87
CA GLY A 512 -5.10 -21.03 -16.85
C GLY A 512 -4.40 -22.39 -16.80
N GLY A 513 -5.18 -23.47 -16.95
CA GLY A 513 -4.70 -24.84 -16.85
C GLY A 513 -4.66 -25.43 -15.43
N GLU A 514 -4.07 -26.62 -15.29
CA GLU A 514 -4.07 -27.40 -14.05
C GLU A 514 -2.94 -27.02 -13.08
N THR A 515 -1.92 -26.31 -13.55
CA THR A 515 -0.79 -25.88 -12.71
C THR A 515 -1.27 -24.91 -11.63
N ARG A 516 -0.72 -25.09 -10.42
CA ARG A 516 -0.95 -24.22 -9.26
C ARG A 516 0.37 -23.65 -8.79
N TYR A 517 0.39 -22.34 -8.59
CA TYR A 517 1.55 -21.59 -8.14
C TYR A 517 1.32 -21.06 -6.73
N ARG A 518 2.43 -20.84 -6.02
CA ARG A 518 2.49 -20.15 -4.73
C ARG A 518 3.35 -18.90 -4.86
N PRO A 519 3.04 -17.80 -4.18
CA PRO A 519 3.98 -16.69 -4.07
C PRO A 519 5.24 -17.17 -3.34
N TRP A 520 6.41 -16.71 -3.77
CA TRP A 520 7.67 -16.95 -3.08
C TRP A 520 8.53 -15.69 -2.91
N GLY A 521 8.14 -14.59 -3.53
CA GLY A 521 8.70 -13.28 -3.24
C GLY A 521 8.08 -12.18 -4.08
N GLU A 522 8.42 -10.94 -3.74
CA GLU A 522 7.82 -9.75 -4.30
C GLU A 522 8.84 -8.60 -4.31
N VAL A 523 8.69 -7.67 -5.26
CA VAL A 523 9.47 -6.43 -5.30
C VAL A 523 8.57 -5.28 -4.90
N ILE A 524 8.78 -4.75 -3.70
CA ILE A 524 7.95 -3.69 -3.09
C ILE A 524 8.81 -2.47 -2.70
N PRO A 525 8.21 -1.29 -2.50
CA PRO A 525 8.94 -0.13 -1.99
C PRO A 525 9.55 -0.37 -0.60
N LYS A 526 10.65 0.32 -0.31
CA LYS A 526 11.37 0.28 0.98
C LYS A 526 10.72 1.12 2.08
#